data_AF-A0A524EWH0-F1
#
_entry.id   AF-A0A524EWH0-F1
#
_cell.length_a   1.000
_cell.length_b   1.000
_cell.length_c   1.000
_cell.angle_alpha   90.00
_cell.angle_beta   90.00
_cell.angle_gamma   90.00
#
_symmetry.space_group_name_H-M   'P 1'
#
loop_
_entity.id
_entity.type
_entity.pdbx_description
1 polymer ?
#
loop_
_entity_poly.entity_id
_entity_poly.type
_entity_poly.pdbx_seq_one_letter_code
_entity_poly.pdbx_strand_id
1 'polypeptide(L)'
;MTLNALEKLKVAQHILFQHLSRQIKDSHFSDEHFTVKLIFEYGKRLYIRYNDYGEYSYQFFLSSQPSDFIRFDNFDDSWAVTTRPHHWHTQDGNVIESPMIGIPEEDIPILADKILSLLIK
;
A
#
# COMPACT_ATOMS: atom_id res chain seq x y z
N MET A 1 -14.22 -16.45 8.52
CA MET A 1 -14.06 -16.57 7.04
C MET A 1 -12.93 -15.66 6.66
N THR A 2 -11.96 -16.16 5.88
CA THR A 2 -10.86 -15.33 5.36
C THR A 2 -11.40 -14.52 4.18
N LEU A 3 -11.14 -13.20 4.17
CA LEU A 3 -11.55 -12.32 3.07
C LEU A 3 -10.81 -12.70 1.78
N ASN A 4 -11.52 -12.71 0.65
CA ASN A 4 -10.91 -12.80 -0.68
C ASN A 4 -10.24 -11.47 -1.08
N ALA A 5 -9.50 -11.45 -2.18
CA ALA A 5 -8.75 -10.28 -2.64
C ALA A 5 -9.65 -9.05 -2.85
N LEU A 6 -10.82 -9.23 -3.45
CA LEU A 6 -11.75 -8.14 -3.74
C LEU A 6 -12.35 -7.57 -2.46
N GLU A 7 -12.70 -8.43 -1.50
CA GLU A 7 -13.20 -8.02 -0.18
C GLU A 7 -12.13 -7.24 0.58
N LYS A 8 -10.89 -7.75 0.62
CA LYS A 8 -9.75 -7.03 1.21
C LYS A 8 -9.54 -5.66 0.58
N LEU A 9 -9.63 -5.59 -0.75
CA LEU A 9 -9.45 -4.36 -1.49
C LEU A 9 -10.55 -3.33 -1.18
N LYS A 10 -11.81 -3.78 -1.04
CA LYS A 10 -12.94 -2.92 -0.64
C LYS A 10 -12.76 -2.39 0.79
N VAL A 11 -12.30 -3.23 1.72
CA VAL A 11 -11.98 -2.80 3.09
C VAL A 11 -10.86 -1.77 3.07
N ALA A 12 -9.78 -2.03 2.34
CA ALA A 12 -8.66 -1.10 2.22
C ALA A 12 -9.10 0.25 1.63
N GLN A 13 -9.91 0.25 0.57
CA GLN A 13 -10.45 1.47 -0.01
C GLN A 13 -11.28 2.24 1.03
N HIS A 14 -12.19 1.56 1.74
CA HIS A 14 -13.02 2.21 2.75
C HIS A 14 -12.18 2.92 3.82
N ILE A 15 -11.20 2.23 4.40
CA ILE A 15 -10.33 2.78 5.44
C ILE A 15 -9.49 3.95 4.88
N LEU A 16 -8.91 3.81 3.68
CA LEU A 16 -8.14 4.89 3.04
C LEU A 16 -8.99 6.16 2.87
N PHE A 17 -10.24 6.05 2.45
CA PHE A 17 -11.13 7.19 2.30
C PHE A 17 -11.50 7.83 3.65
N GLN A 18 -11.64 7.04 4.71
CA GLN A 18 -11.87 7.58 6.06
C GLN A 18 -10.68 8.43 6.54
N HIS A 19 -9.45 8.01 6.27
CA HIS A 19 -8.24 8.69 6.74
C HIS A 19 -7.75 9.81 5.81
N LEU A 20 -7.89 9.64 4.49
CA LEU A 20 -7.20 10.47 3.49
C LEU A 20 -8.14 11.23 2.52
N SER A 21 -9.46 11.19 2.74
CA SER A 21 -10.45 11.82 1.82
C SER A 21 -10.15 13.29 1.47
N ARG A 22 -9.53 14.06 2.38
CA ARG A 22 -9.19 15.46 2.13
C ARG A 22 -7.99 15.65 1.21
N GLN A 23 -7.11 14.65 1.11
CA GLN A 23 -5.88 14.70 0.32
C GLN A 23 -6.04 14.02 -1.04
N ILE A 24 -6.98 13.07 -1.16
CA ILE A 24 -7.25 12.34 -2.41
C ILE A 24 -7.83 13.30 -3.45
N LYS A 25 -7.17 13.40 -4.60
CA LYS A 25 -7.61 14.17 -5.77
C LYS A 25 -8.47 13.35 -6.71
N ASP A 26 -8.10 12.09 -6.88
CA ASP A 26 -8.81 11.14 -7.72
C ASP A 26 -8.56 9.70 -7.23
N SER A 27 -9.46 8.79 -7.55
CA SER A 27 -9.38 7.39 -7.17
C SER A 27 -9.88 6.48 -8.28
N HIS A 28 -9.18 5.37 -8.48
CA HIS A 28 -9.58 4.33 -9.41
C HIS A 28 -9.59 2.98 -8.71
N PHE A 29 -10.69 2.25 -8.87
CA PHE A 29 -10.87 0.89 -8.39
C PHE A 29 -11.00 -0.03 -9.59
N SER A 30 -10.24 -1.13 -9.61
CA SER A 30 -10.30 -2.14 -10.66
C SER A 30 -10.51 -3.52 -10.05
N ASP A 31 -11.71 -4.05 -10.24
CA ASP A 31 -12.10 -5.43 -9.89
C ASP A 31 -11.32 -6.44 -10.73
N GLU A 32 -11.05 -6.11 -12.00
CA GLU A 32 -10.33 -6.98 -12.94
C GLU A 32 -8.85 -7.17 -12.54
N HIS A 33 -8.22 -6.12 -12.02
CA HIS A 33 -6.80 -6.14 -11.64
C HIS A 33 -6.59 -6.19 -10.11
N PHE A 34 -7.66 -6.33 -9.34
CA PHE A 34 -7.67 -6.27 -7.87
C PHE A 34 -6.81 -5.12 -7.31
N THR A 35 -7.00 -3.92 -7.87
CA THR A 35 -6.16 -2.76 -7.56
C THR A 35 -6.98 -1.54 -7.17
N VAL A 36 -6.53 -0.83 -6.15
CA VAL A 36 -6.95 0.54 -5.81
C VAL A 36 -5.78 1.47 -6.11
N LYS A 37 -6.05 2.50 -6.90
CA LYS A 37 -5.12 3.60 -7.17
C LYS A 37 -5.71 4.87 -6.59
N LEU A 38 -4.94 5.56 -5.75
CA LEU A 38 -5.27 6.91 -5.27
C LEU A 38 -4.26 7.90 -5.83
N ILE A 39 -4.75 9.05 -6.29
CA ILE A 39 -3.95 10.15 -6.82
C ILE A 39 -4.03 11.31 -5.83
N PHE A 40 -2.88 11.91 -5.54
CA PHE A 40 -2.72 13.06 -4.66
C PHE A 40 -2.08 14.23 -5.43
N GLU A 41 -1.88 15.35 -4.74
CA GLU A 41 -1.17 16.51 -5.31
C GLU A 41 0.28 16.18 -5.69
N TYR A 42 0.84 16.98 -6.60
CA TYR A 42 2.26 16.93 -7.01
C TYR A 42 2.71 15.56 -7.58
N GLY A 43 1.81 14.83 -8.22
CA GLY A 43 2.13 13.55 -8.89
C GLY A 43 2.32 12.36 -7.95
N LYS A 44 2.04 12.54 -6.65
CA LYS A 44 2.04 11.47 -5.65
C LYS A 44 0.88 10.52 -5.90
N ARG A 45 1.12 9.21 -5.74
CA ARG A 45 0.11 8.18 -6.01
C ARG A 45 0.34 6.93 -5.16
N LEU A 46 -0.75 6.34 -4.69
CA LEU A 46 -0.76 5.07 -3.97
C LEU A 46 -1.38 3.99 -4.86
N TYR A 47 -0.76 2.81 -4.88
CA TYR A 47 -1.33 1.58 -5.41
C TYR A 47 -1.44 0.55 -4.30
N ILE A 48 -2.62 -0.04 -4.16
CA ILE A 48 -2.91 -1.16 -3.27
C ILE A 48 -3.36 -2.32 -4.13
N ARG A 49 -2.78 -3.49 -3.90
CA ARG A 49 -3.18 -4.73 -4.56
C ARG A 49 -3.23 -5.87 -3.56
N TYR A 50 -4.21 -6.75 -3.75
CA TYR A 50 -4.30 -8.06 -3.11
C TYR A 50 -4.51 -9.12 -4.19
N ASN A 51 -4.19 -10.38 -3.89
CA ASN A 51 -4.68 -11.51 -4.67
C ASN A 51 -5.20 -12.64 -3.77
N ASP A 52 -5.84 -13.62 -4.39
CA ASP A 52 -6.44 -14.76 -3.69
C ASP A 52 -5.41 -15.81 -3.21
N TYR A 53 -4.12 -15.56 -3.45
CA TYR A 53 -3.01 -16.38 -2.97
C TYR A 53 -2.38 -15.84 -1.68
N GLY A 54 -2.94 -14.78 -1.11
CA GLY A 54 -2.44 -14.17 0.13
C GLY A 54 -1.30 -13.16 -0.09
N GLU A 55 -1.04 -12.77 -1.33
CA GLU A 55 -0.05 -11.75 -1.66
C GLU A 55 -0.68 -10.36 -1.65
N TYR A 56 0.10 -9.35 -1.26
CA TYR A 56 -0.29 -7.95 -1.29
C TYR A 56 0.88 -7.05 -1.70
N SER A 57 0.54 -5.84 -2.14
CA SER A 57 1.51 -4.78 -2.40
C SER A 57 0.90 -3.41 -2.14
N TYR A 58 1.59 -2.61 -1.34
CA TYR A 58 1.26 -1.23 -1.04
C TYR A 58 2.41 -0.33 -1.53
N GLN A 59 2.26 0.26 -2.70
CA GLN A 59 3.31 1.08 -3.33
C GLN A 59 2.90 2.54 -3.38
N PHE A 60 3.67 3.39 -2.70
CA PHE A 60 3.46 4.84 -2.69
C PHE A 60 4.60 5.54 -3.41
N PHE A 61 4.28 6.20 -4.52
CA PHE A 61 5.23 7.04 -5.25
C PHE A 61 5.21 8.47 -4.69
N LEU A 62 6.38 8.97 -4.30
CA LEU A 62 6.57 10.31 -3.73
C LEU A 62 6.66 11.40 -4.80
N SER A 63 6.93 11.01 -6.05
CA SER A 63 6.90 11.90 -7.21
C SER A 63 6.56 11.16 -8.50
N SER A 64 6.63 11.87 -9.63
CA SER A 64 6.54 11.30 -10.98
C SER A 64 7.77 10.50 -11.39
N GLN A 65 8.87 10.53 -10.62
CA GLN A 65 10.07 9.74 -10.91
C GLN A 65 9.84 8.24 -10.64
N PRO A 66 10.20 7.32 -11.56
CA PRO A 66 9.85 5.90 -11.44
C PRO A 66 10.43 5.18 -10.20
N SER A 67 11.61 5.59 -9.73
CA SER A 67 12.30 4.98 -8.58
C SER A 67 12.05 5.70 -7.26
N ASP A 68 11.23 6.76 -7.26
CA ASP A 68 10.95 7.55 -6.06
C ASP A 68 9.69 7.04 -5.37
N PHE A 69 9.80 5.87 -4.74
CA PHE A 69 8.71 5.20 -4.06
C PHE A 69 9.14 4.52 -2.77
N ILE A 70 8.15 4.23 -1.93
CA ILE A 70 8.24 3.21 -0.88
C ILE A 70 7.26 2.09 -1.19
N ARG A 71 7.58 0.86 -0.78
CA ARG A 71 6.69 -0.29 -1.00
C ARG A 71 6.71 -1.28 0.15
N PHE A 72 5.53 -1.70 0.59
CA PHE A 72 5.36 -2.84 1.51
C PHE A 72 4.75 -3.98 0.71
N ASP A 73 5.35 -5.16 0.73
CA ASP A 73 4.82 -6.34 0.04
C ASP A 73 5.33 -7.64 0.69
N ASN A 74 4.82 -8.77 0.20
CA ASN A 74 5.19 -10.10 0.67
C ASN A 74 5.50 -11.09 -0.48
N PHE A 75 5.92 -10.59 -1.65
CA PHE A 75 6.09 -11.44 -2.83
C PHE A 75 7.38 -12.28 -2.80
N ASP A 76 8.40 -11.80 -2.08
CA ASP A 76 9.72 -12.41 -2.02
C ASP A 76 10.10 -12.76 -0.58
N ASP A 77 10.50 -14.01 -0.35
CA ASP A 77 10.92 -14.56 0.95
C ASP A 77 12.45 -14.68 1.09
N SER A 78 13.21 -14.15 0.12
CA SER A 78 14.68 -14.21 0.11
C SER A 78 15.36 -13.09 0.89
N TRP A 79 14.60 -12.06 1.31
CA TRP A 79 15.15 -10.94 2.06
C TRP A 79 15.56 -11.35 3.48
N ALA A 80 16.73 -10.86 3.91
CA ALA A 80 17.28 -11.12 5.24
C ALA A 80 16.61 -10.25 6.34
N VAL A 81 15.28 -10.35 6.47
CA VAL A 81 14.47 -9.65 7.48
C VAL A 81 13.70 -10.66 8.34
N THR A 82 13.45 -10.34 9.61
CA THR A 82 12.74 -11.26 10.52
C THR A 82 11.26 -11.42 10.18
N THR A 83 10.66 -10.40 9.53
CA THR A 83 9.24 -10.35 9.15
C THR A 83 8.92 -11.06 7.85
N ARG A 84 9.87 -11.78 7.25
CA ARG A 84 9.69 -12.48 5.98
C ARG A 84 8.43 -13.37 5.97
N PRO A 85 7.67 -13.45 4.86
CA PRO A 85 7.96 -12.82 3.57
C PRO A 85 7.65 -11.31 3.52
N HIS A 86 7.10 -10.74 4.59
CA HIS A 86 6.73 -9.32 4.64
C HIS A 86 7.96 -8.42 4.77
N HIS A 87 8.10 -7.47 3.86
CA HIS A 87 9.24 -6.56 3.86
C HIS A 87 8.88 -5.18 3.32
N TRP A 88 9.68 -4.18 3.70
CA TRP A 88 9.50 -2.78 3.33
C TRP A 88 10.71 -2.30 2.50
N HIS A 89 10.45 -1.98 1.23
CA HIS A 89 11.34 -1.23 0.35
C HIS A 89 11.29 0.26 0.72
N THR A 90 12.38 0.79 1.25
CA THR A 90 12.54 2.19 1.63
C THR A 90 12.97 3.04 0.42
N GLN A 91 12.80 4.36 0.53
CA GLN A 91 13.07 5.30 -0.57
C GLN A 91 14.56 5.34 -0.98
N ASP A 92 15.46 5.03 -0.06
CA ASP A 92 16.91 4.93 -0.29
C ASP A 92 17.34 3.58 -0.89
N GLY A 93 16.39 2.70 -1.21
CA GLY A 93 16.65 1.41 -1.86
C GLY A 93 17.00 0.26 -0.90
N ASN A 94 16.86 0.46 0.41
CA ASN A 94 17.03 -0.60 1.39
C ASN A 94 15.77 -1.46 1.52
N VAL A 95 15.95 -2.69 2.03
CA VAL A 95 14.85 -3.57 2.43
C VAL A 95 14.96 -3.82 3.91
N ILE A 96 13.90 -3.47 4.65
CA ILE A 96 13.83 -3.60 6.10
C ILE A 96 12.56 -4.32 6.54
N GLU A 97 12.46 -4.56 7.84
CA GLU A 97 11.31 -5.21 8.46
C GLU A 97 10.02 -4.42 8.19
N SER A 98 8.97 -5.13 7.78
CA SER A 98 7.66 -4.57 7.51
C SER A 98 6.74 -4.75 8.73
N PRO A 99 6.02 -3.71 9.16
CA PRO A 99 4.95 -3.87 10.14
C PRO A 99 3.68 -4.48 9.53
N MET A 100 3.60 -4.56 8.19
CA MET A 100 2.42 -5.01 7.46
C MET A 100 2.39 -6.54 7.34
N ILE A 101 1.20 -7.13 7.41
CA ILE A 101 0.97 -8.58 7.39
C ILE A 101 -0.06 -9.03 6.34
N GLY A 102 -0.59 -8.11 5.53
CA GLY A 102 -1.57 -8.40 4.48
C GLY A 102 -3.03 -8.46 4.96
N ILE A 103 -3.30 -7.89 6.15
CA ILE A 103 -4.64 -7.76 6.74
C ILE A 103 -5.05 -6.28 6.64
N PRO A 104 -6.03 -5.93 5.78
CA PRO A 104 -6.38 -4.53 5.54
C PRO A 104 -6.73 -3.74 6.79
N GLU A 105 -7.46 -4.33 7.72
CA GLU A 105 -7.91 -3.71 8.97
C GLU A 105 -6.74 -3.34 9.90
N GLU A 106 -5.61 -4.05 9.80
CA GLU A 106 -4.41 -3.80 10.60
C GLU A 106 -3.41 -2.92 9.83
N ASP A 107 -3.18 -3.21 8.55
CA ASP A 107 -2.16 -2.59 7.73
C ASP A 107 -2.55 -1.17 7.26
N ILE A 108 -3.78 -1.00 6.81
CA ILE A 108 -4.20 0.21 6.08
C ILE A 108 -4.25 1.45 6.99
N PRO A 109 -4.66 1.38 8.26
CA PRO A 109 -4.51 2.51 9.18
C PRO A 109 -3.04 2.98 9.31
N ILE A 110 -2.11 2.03 9.49
CA ILE A 110 -0.67 2.32 9.60
C ILE A 110 -0.15 2.95 8.31
N LEU A 111 -0.55 2.40 7.17
CA LEU A 111 -0.19 2.93 5.85
C LEU A 111 -0.75 4.34 5.63
N ALA A 112 -2.00 4.59 6.00
CA ALA A 112 -2.65 5.88 5.84
C ALA A 112 -1.94 6.97 6.66
N ASP A 113 -1.59 6.68 7.90
CA ASP A 113 -0.83 7.60 8.76
C ASP A 113 0.56 7.90 8.17
N LYS A 114 1.24 6.86 7.67
CA LYS A 114 2.53 7.00 6.98
C LYS A 114 2.40 7.91 5.77
N ILE A 115 1.40 7.69 4.91
CA ILE A 115 1.17 8.50 3.71
C ILE A 115 0.82 9.94 4.07
N LEU A 116 -0.06 10.16 5.06
CA LEU A 116 -0.42 11.48 5.52
C LEU A 116 0.82 12.28 5.95
N SER A 117 1.74 11.65 6.68
CA SER A 117 3.01 12.27 7.09
C SER A 117 3.91 12.66 5.91
N LEU A 118 3.80 11.97 4.78
CA LEU A 118 4.56 12.24 3.54
C LEU A 118 3.86 13.27 2.64
N LEU A 119 2.58 13.51 2.84
CA LEU A 119 1.80 14.50 2.09
C LEU A 119 1.89 15.92 2.69
N ILE A 120 2.15 16.03 3.99
CA ILE A 120 2.24 17.32 4.72
C ILE A 120 3.65 17.93 4.64
N LYS A 121 4.65 17.16 4.22
CA LYS A 121 6.00 17.67 3.92
C LYS A 121 6.05 18.38 2.58
#